data_AF-A0A843J898-F1
#
_entry.id   AF-A0A843J898-F1
#
_cell.length_a   1.000
_cell.length_b   1.000
_cell.length_c   1.000
_cell.angle_alpha   90.00
_cell.angle_beta   90.00
_cell.angle_gamma   90.00
#
_symmetry.space_group_name_H-M   'P 1'
#
loop_
_entity.id
_entity.type
_entity.pdbx_description
1 polymer ?
#
loop_
_entity_poly.entity_id
_entity_poly.type
_entity_poly.pdbx_seq_one_letter_code
_entity_poly.pdbx_strand_id
1 'polypeptide(L)'
;MPARMDTLKIGDGLEITRLVTSDPTVDIPGEIDGIKVTSLGPMFLKDSHGNAVRSLIIPSSITKASPDALECSHVGSIEYEGDFKTFNSFGWTANNSCKVVCGDGFSFDFISGVPMCFPQFDEYVLESHHRIPEKVVLNRLGRPVMMTDDIRERYLRYLRSRIIPMAEHAIVEDDIGTLTDVIGSGAVTEEDLYRMLEKSVRSGRISSTSIIMSALNRTGTE
;
A
#
# COMPACT_ATOMS: atom_id res chain seq x y z
N MET A 1 7.14 23.65 -27.29
CA MET A 1 8.54 24.09 -27.05
C MET A 1 9.37 22.82 -26.92
N PRO A 2 10.63 22.79 -27.39
CA PRO A 2 11.47 21.62 -27.14
C PRO A 2 11.67 21.44 -25.64
N ALA A 3 11.75 20.18 -25.18
CA ALA A 3 12.02 19.88 -23.79
C ALA A 3 13.34 20.54 -23.35
N ARG A 4 13.34 21.20 -22.18
CA ARG A 4 14.55 21.76 -21.57
C ARG A 4 14.82 21.04 -20.26
N MET A 5 16.04 20.57 -20.08
CA MET A 5 16.42 19.76 -18.94
C MET A 5 17.67 20.34 -18.29
N ASP A 6 17.59 20.55 -16.98
CA ASP A 6 18.67 21.01 -16.15
C ASP A 6 19.10 19.84 -15.25
N THR A 7 20.42 19.64 -15.12
CA THR A 7 20.99 18.54 -14.33
C THR A 7 22.06 19.03 -13.37
N LEU A 8 22.27 18.26 -12.31
CA LEU A 8 23.35 18.45 -11.35
C LEU A 8 24.15 17.16 -11.23
N LYS A 9 25.48 17.26 -11.19
CA LYS A 9 26.34 16.10 -10.94
C LYS A 9 26.35 15.74 -9.46
N ILE A 10 25.97 14.51 -9.13
CA ILE A 10 25.92 13.96 -7.77
C ILE A 10 26.78 12.70 -7.74
N GLY A 11 28.01 12.82 -7.22
CA GLY A 11 29.00 11.75 -7.28
C GLY A 11 29.32 11.38 -8.74
N ASP A 12 29.13 10.11 -9.09
CA ASP A 12 29.35 9.58 -10.45
C ASP A 12 28.11 9.65 -11.35
N GLY A 13 26.96 10.07 -10.82
CA GLY A 13 25.70 10.17 -11.55
C GLY A 13 25.19 11.60 -11.75
N LEU A 14 24.10 11.72 -12.49
CA LEU A 14 23.34 12.96 -12.67
C LEU A 14 22.01 12.90 -11.94
N GLU A 15 21.63 14.05 -11.38
CA GLU A 15 20.29 14.34 -10.92
C GLU A 15 19.59 15.26 -11.93
N ILE A 16 18.36 14.93 -12.33
CA ILE A 16 17.51 15.88 -13.06
C ILE A 16 16.88 16.82 -12.04
N THR A 17 17.27 18.09 -12.07
CA THR A 17 16.76 19.12 -11.16
C THR A 17 15.61 19.90 -11.78
N ARG A 18 15.50 19.88 -13.12
CA ARG A 18 14.40 20.50 -13.84
C ARG A 18 14.19 19.84 -15.19
N LEU A 19 12.93 19.63 -15.57
CA LEU A 19 12.49 19.21 -16.89
C LEU A 19 11.23 20.01 -17.27
N VAL A 20 11.37 20.82 -18.31
CA VAL A 20 10.31 21.64 -18.86
C VAL A 20 9.89 21.06 -20.19
N THR A 21 8.69 20.50 -20.23
CA THR A 21 8.08 19.95 -21.45
C THR A 21 6.59 20.25 -21.48
N SER A 22 6.01 20.24 -22.68
CA SER A 22 4.56 20.26 -22.92
C SER A 22 4.01 18.88 -23.30
N ASP A 23 4.87 17.87 -23.38
CA ASP A 23 4.50 16.55 -23.88
C ASP A 23 3.67 15.77 -22.85
N PRO A 24 2.64 15.02 -23.29
CA PRO A 24 1.82 14.20 -22.41
C PRO A 24 2.55 12.94 -21.92
N THR A 25 3.54 12.48 -22.68
CA THR A 25 4.44 11.39 -22.27
C THR A 25 5.82 11.98 -22.01
N VAL A 26 6.33 11.77 -20.81
CA VAL A 26 7.64 12.25 -20.37
C VAL A 26 8.56 11.05 -20.22
N ASP A 27 9.53 10.94 -21.12
CA ASP A 27 10.56 9.92 -21.09
C ASP A 27 11.80 10.47 -20.37
N ILE A 28 12.15 9.86 -19.23
CA ILE A 28 13.32 10.25 -18.45
C ILE A 28 14.55 9.53 -19.04
N PRO A 29 15.59 10.26 -19.48
CA PRO A 29 16.78 9.62 -20.02
C PRO A 29 17.55 8.90 -18.91
N GLY A 30 17.99 7.67 -19.19
CA GLY A 30 18.85 6.91 -18.27
C GLY A 30 20.31 7.36 -18.28
N GLU A 31 20.72 8.13 -19.30
CA GLU A 31 22.07 8.61 -19.52
C GLU A 31 22.07 9.93 -20.30
N ILE A 32 22.98 10.84 -19.96
CA ILE A 32 23.22 12.10 -20.68
C ILE A 32 24.72 12.25 -20.85
N ASP A 33 25.19 12.41 -22.09
CA ASP A 33 26.60 12.60 -22.44
C ASP A 33 27.55 11.54 -21.84
N GLY A 34 27.13 10.27 -21.81
CA GLY A 34 27.93 9.18 -21.25
C GLY A 34 27.82 9.02 -19.72
N ILE A 35 27.06 9.87 -19.05
CA ILE A 35 26.91 9.86 -17.59
C ILE A 35 25.50 9.40 -17.22
N LYS A 36 25.40 8.37 -16.37
CA LYS A 36 24.11 7.84 -15.93
C LYS A 36 23.32 8.88 -15.15
N VAL A 37 22.03 8.97 -15.46
CA VAL A 37 21.07 9.68 -14.62
C VAL A 37 20.59 8.73 -13.54
N THR A 38 20.82 9.12 -12.29
CA THR A 38 20.60 8.26 -11.12
C THR A 38 19.54 8.77 -10.17
N SER A 39 19.16 10.05 -10.27
CA SER A 39 18.14 10.63 -9.39
C SER A 39 17.25 11.70 -10.02
N LEU A 40 16.09 11.89 -9.39
CA LEU A 40 15.14 12.95 -9.68
C LEU A 40 15.06 13.92 -8.49
N GLY A 41 15.34 15.19 -8.76
CA GLY A 41 15.28 16.26 -7.77
C GLY A 41 13.84 16.71 -7.43
N PRO A 42 13.70 17.59 -6.42
CA PRO A 42 12.40 18.09 -5.98
C PRO A 42 11.71 18.89 -7.07
N MET A 43 10.40 18.65 -7.22
CA MET A 43 9.53 19.33 -8.18
C MET A 43 10.16 19.49 -9.57
N PHE A 44 10.86 18.47 -10.08
CA PHE A 44 11.62 18.59 -11.33
C PHE A 44 10.71 18.96 -12.52
N LEU A 45 9.41 18.70 -12.44
CA LEU A 45 8.41 19.09 -13.45
C LEU A 45 7.67 20.41 -13.17
N LYS A 46 8.04 21.22 -12.17
CA LYS A 46 7.25 22.40 -11.74
C LYS A 46 6.94 23.42 -12.84
N ASP A 47 7.88 23.61 -13.77
CA ASP A 47 7.79 24.62 -14.84
C ASP A 47 7.26 24.00 -16.14
N SER A 48 6.93 22.71 -16.11
CA SER A 48 6.26 22.07 -17.21
C SER A 48 4.80 22.49 -17.28
N HIS A 49 4.37 23.00 -18.44
CA HIS A 49 3.01 23.45 -18.67
C HIS A 49 2.23 22.44 -19.51
N GLY A 50 0.95 22.24 -19.20
CA GLY A 50 0.04 21.38 -19.95
C GLY A 50 -1.19 21.04 -19.13
N ASN A 51 -2.36 21.02 -19.78
CA ASN A 51 -3.63 20.71 -19.11
C ASN A 51 -3.93 19.20 -19.08
N ALA A 52 -3.06 18.38 -19.68
CA ALA A 52 -3.24 16.93 -19.78
C ALA A 52 -2.53 16.20 -18.64
N VAL A 53 -3.18 15.15 -18.16
CA VAL A 53 -2.55 14.14 -17.29
C VAL A 53 -1.38 13.51 -18.04
N ARG A 54 -0.24 13.36 -17.36
CA ARG A 54 1.01 12.88 -17.94
C ARG A 54 1.28 11.42 -17.62
N SER A 55 1.88 10.72 -18.57
CA SER A 55 2.57 9.45 -18.37
C SER A 55 4.06 9.69 -18.21
N LEU A 56 4.66 9.12 -17.18
CA LEU A 56 6.08 9.22 -16.89
C LEU A 56 6.75 7.86 -17.07
N ILE A 57 7.75 7.79 -17.95
CA ILE A 57 8.58 6.59 -18.17
C ILE A 57 9.90 6.84 -17.47
N ILE A 58 10.25 5.99 -16.51
CA ILE A 58 11.38 6.17 -15.61
C ILE A 58 12.33 4.97 -15.77
N PRO A 59 13.58 5.20 -16.18
CA PRO A 59 14.52 4.12 -16.40
C PRO A 59 15.02 3.53 -15.08
N SER A 60 15.47 2.29 -15.15
CA SER A 60 15.97 1.54 -13.98
C SER A 60 17.25 2.15 -13.38
N SER A 61 17.93 3.05 -14.11
CA SER A 61 19.07 3.81 -13.60
C SER A 61 18.67 4.78 -12.48
N ILE A 62 17.42 5.26 -12.46
CA ILE A 62 16.89 6.08 -11.37
C ILE A 62 16.71 5.19 -10.15
N THR A 63 17.53 5.42 -9.13
CA THR A 63 17.54 4.65 -7.88
C THR A 63 17.28 5.53 -6.66
N LYS A 64 17.16 6.85 -6.86
CA LYS A 64 16.83 7.82 -5.82
C LYS A 64 15.90 8.89 -6.37
N ALA A 65 15.03 9.41 -5.53
CA ALA A 65 14.24 10.59 -5.86
C ALA A 65 13.97 11.39 -4.59
N SER A 66 13.77 12.70 -4.73
CA SER A 66 13.22 13.47 -3.61
C SER A 66 11.74 13.10 -3.41
N PRO A 67 11.23 13.09 -2.16
CA PRO A 67 9.83 12.75 -1.86
C PRO A 67 8.79 13.66 -2.55
N ASP A 68 9.22 14.88 -2.85
CA ASP A 68 8.51 15.99 -3.47
C ASP A 68 8.78 16.12 -4.98
N ALA A 69 9.42 15.13 -5.62
CA ALA A 69 9.70 15.15 -7.06
C ALA A 69 8.43 15.26 -7.93
N LEU A 70 7.32 14.64 -7.49
CA LEU A 70 6.04 14.68 -8.18
C LEU A 70 5.11 15.80 -7.71
N GLU A 71 5.53 16.63 -6.77
CA GLU A 71 4.76 17.81 -6.38
C GLU A 71 4.64 18.77 -7.57
N CYS A 72 3.49 19.44 -7.67
CA CYS A 72 3.10 20.27 -8.83
C CYS A 72 3.01 19.52 -10.19
N SER A 73 3.11 18.18 -10.19
CA SER A 73 2.97 17.40 -11.41
C SER A 73 1.52 16.94 -11.63
N HIS A 74 1.11 16.86 -12.90
CA HIS A 74 -0.16 16.23 -13.30
C HIS A 74 0.05 14.78 -13.76
N VAL A 75 0.94 14.03 -13.10
CA VAL A 75 1.23 12.63 -13.47
C VAL A 75 0.10 11.71 -13.02
N GLY A 76 -0.43 10.91 -13.93
CA GLY A 76 -1.46 9.91 -13.65
C GLY A 76 -1.07 8.48 -14.03
N SER A 77 0.10 8.29 -14.67
CA SER A 77 0.69 6.97 -14.85
C SER A 77 2.21 7.03 -14.78
N ILE A 78 2.80 5.98 -14.21
CA ILE A 78 4.25 5.79 -14.13
C ILE A 78 4.59 4.37 -14.60
N GLU A 79 5.50 4.30 -15.56
CA GLU A 79 6.17 3.06 -15.96
C GLU A 79 7.61 3.15 -15.44
N TYR A 80 7.92 2.41 -14.38
CA TYR A 80 9.27 2.34 -13.84
C TYR A 80 9.94 1.04 -14.32
N GLU A 81 11.06 1.15 -15.04
CA GLU A 81 11.75 -0.03 -15.57
C GLU A 81 12.46 -0.86 -14.48
N GLY A 82 12.68 -0.29 -13.29
CA GLY A 82 13.28 -0.98 -12.16
C GLY A 82 12.29 -1.82 -11.35
N ASP A 83 12.77 -2.36 -10.23
CA ASP A 83 11.96 -3.17 -9.33
C ASP A 83 11.07 -2.34 -8.40
N PHE A 84 9.98 -2.95 -7.93
CA PHE A 84 9.03 -2.28 -7.05
C PHE A 84 9.65 -1.84 -5.72
N LYS A 85 10.66 -2.54 -5.21
CA LYS A 85 11.29 -2.18 -3.93
C LYS A 85 12.02 -0.85 -4.04
N THR A 86 12.72 -0.62 -5.14
CA THR A 86 13.35 0.66 -5.45
C THR A 86 12.29 1.74 -5.66
N PHE A 87 11.24 1.48 -6.44
CA PHE A 87 10.15 2.44 -6.61
C PHE A 87 9.52 2.86 -5.27
N ASN A 88 9.20 1.87 -4.42
CA ASN A 88 8.63 2.07 -3.10
C ASN A 88 9.52 2.94 -2.19
N SER A 89 10.83 2.97 -2.43
CA SER A 89 11.78 3.80 -1.67
C SER A 89 11.71 5.29 -2.03
N PHE A 90 11.11 5.67 -3.17
CA PHE A 90 11.01 7.07 -3.58
C PHE A 90 10.07 7.89 -2.70
N GLY A 91 9.08 7.25 -2.05
CA GLY A 91 8.24 7.89 -1.06
C GLY A 91 7.36 9.02 -1.60
N TRP A 92 7.02 8.99 -2.89
CA TRP A 92 6.28 10.06 -3.53
C TRP A 92 4.84 10.18 -3.06
N THR A 93 4.30 11.39 -3.16
CA THR A 93 2.86 11.63 -3.11
C THR A 93 2.45 12.29 -4.42
N ALA A 94 1.52 11.68 -5.15
CA ALA A 94 1.01 12.24 -6.38
C ALA A 94 -0.24 13.10 -6.13
N ASN A 95 -0.34 14.23 -6.83
CA ASN A 95 -1.52 15.11 -6.77
C ASN A 95 -2.74 14.54 -7.52
N ASN A 96 -2.54 13.51 -8.34
CA ASN A 96 -3.58 12.79 -9.06
C ASN A 96 -3.52 11.31 -8.71
N SER A 97 -4.64 10.61 -8.86
CA SER A 97 -4.63 9.15 -8.84
C SER A 97 -3.69 8.66 -9.93
N CYS A 98 -2.81 7.73 -9.57
CA CYS A 98 -1.68 7.36 -10.38
C CYS A 98 -1.56 5.83 -10.47
N LYS A 99 -1.56 5.32 -11.70
CA LYS A 99 -1.27 3.91 -11.95
C LYS A 99 0.24 3.71 -12.11
N VAL A 100 0.79 2.77 -11.36
CA VAL A 100 2.21 2.41 -11.43
C VAL A 100 2.36 1.01 -11.98
N VAL A 101 3.33 0.82 -12.87
CA VAL A 101 3.82 -0.48 -13.34
C VAL A 101 5.34 -0.50 -13.16
N CYS A 102 5.87 -1.52 -12.50
CA CYS A 102 7.30 -1.75 -12.31
C CYS A 102 7.81 -2.85 -13.26
N GLY A 103 9.09 -2.83 -13.59
CA GLY A 103 9.73 -3.76 -14.53
C GLY A 103 9.75 -5.21 -14.06
N ASP A 104 9.59 -5.44 -12.75
CA ASP A 104 9.42 -6.76 -12.14
C ASP A 104 7.97 -7.29 -12.17
N GLY A 105 7.06 -6.56 -12.83
CA GLY A 105 5.68 -6.97 -13.09
C GLY A 105 4.68 -6.56 -12.01
N PHE A 106 5.12 -5.88 -10.95
CA PHE A 106 4.21 -5.32 -9.97
C PHE A 106 3.43 -4.13 -10.54
N SER A 107 2.13 -4.05 -10.22
CA SER A 107 1.29 -2.92 -10.58
C SER A 107 0.34 -2.53 -9.47
N PHE A 108 0.18 -1.22 -9.28
CA PHE A 108 -0.62 -0.64 -8.21
C PHE A 108 -1.36 0.61 -8.72
N ASP A 109 -2.56 0.82 -8.20
CA ASP A 109 -3.31 2.07 -8.37
C ASP A 109 -3.24 2.85 -7.06
N PHE A 110 -2.60 4.02 -7.09
CA PHE A 110 -2.54 4.94 -5.96
C PHE A 110 -3.58 6.03 -6.09
N ILE A 111 -4.16 6.42 -4.97
CA ILE A 111 -5.14 7.51 -4.89
C ILE A 111 -4.39 8.83 -4.70
N SER A 112 -4.88 9.90 -5.33
CA SER A 112 -4.34 11.25 -5.15
C SER A 112 -4.19 11.62 -3.67
N GLY A 113 -3.04 12.19 -3.30
CA GLY A 113 -2.77 12.66 -1.94
C GLY A 113 -2.40 11.55 -0.95
N VAL A 114 -2.28 10.31 -1.40
CA VAL A 114 -1.81 9.18 -0.57
C VAL A 114 -0.36 8.85 -0.92
N PRO A 115 0.50 8.56 0.06
CA PRO A 115 1.87 8.12 -0.20
C PRO A 115 1.92 6.88 -1.10
N MET A 116 2.80 6.92 -2.10
CA MET A 116 3.03 5.87 -3.09
C MET A 116 4.04 4.82 -2.60
N CYS A 117 3.99 4.51 -1.32
CA CYS A 117 4.93 3.62 -0.66
C CYS A 117 4.28 2.93 0.54
N PHE A 118 4.52 1.64 0.66
CA PHE A 118 4.09 0.77 1.77
C PHE A 118 5.33 0.65 2.67
N PRO A 119 5.50 1.52 3.68
CA PRO A 119 4.61 1.55 4.85
C PRO A 119 3.75 2.81 5.05
N GLN A 120 4.12 3.97 4.52
CA GLN A 120 3.38 5.22 4.77
C GLN A 120 1.93 5.18 4.26
N PHE A 121 1.66 4.43 3.17
CA PHE A 121 0.31 4.13 2.71
C PHE A 121 -0.53 3.46 3.81
N ASP A 122 0.05 2.48 4.51
CA ASP A 122 -0.66 1.75 5.55
C ASP A 122 -0.92 2.64 6.77
N GLU A 123 0.05 3.47 7.15
CA GLU A 123 -0.11 4.49 8.20
C GLU A 123 -1.27 5.42 7.85
N TYR A 124 -1.27 5.95 6.64
CA TYR A 124 -2.33 6.83 6.15
C TYR A 124 -3.71 6.17 6.21
N VAL A 125 -3.83 4.91 5.77
CA VAL A 125 -5.08 4.15 5.82
C VAL A 125 -5.56 3.95 7.25
N LEU A 126 -4.67 3.52 8.15
CA LEU A 126 -4.96 3.26 9.56
C LEU A 126 -5.34 4.53 10.34
N GLU A 127 -4.79 5.69 9.97
CA GLU A 127 -5.01 6.96 10.66
C GLU A 127 -6.19 7.76 10.09
N SER A 128 -6.35 7.77 8.78
CA SER A 128 -7.35 8.61 8.10
C SER A 128 -8.75 7.98 8.12
N HIS A 129 -8.84 6.65 8.26
CA HIS A 129 -10.12 5.95 8.13
C HIS A 129 -10.66 5.49 9.48
N HIS A 130 -11.65 6.24 9.97
CA HIS A 130 -12.50 5.83 11.10
C HIS A 130 -13.16 4.46 10.86
N ARG A 131 -13.38 4.07 9.59
CA ARG A 131 -13.99 2.80 9.19
C ARG A 131 -13.41 2.23 7.89
N ILE A 132 -12.33 1.48 8.01
CA ILE A 132 -11.83 0.53 7.02
C ILE A 132 -12.75 -0.71 6.98
N PRO A 133 -13.19 -1.18 5.80
CA PRO A 133 -13.91 -2.44 5.66
C PRO A 133 -13.03 -3.64 6.04
N GLU A 134 -13.59 -4.62 6.75
CA GLU A 134 -12.87 -5.78 7.29
C GLU A 134 -12.19 -6.58 6.17
N LYS A 135 -12.88 -6.76 5.04
CA LYS A 135 -12.34 -7.44 3.84
C LYS A 135 -11.07 -6.77 3.30
N VAL A 136 -10.96 -5.44 3.38
CA VAL A 136 -9.76 -4.71 2.94
C VAL A 136 -8.59 -5.05 3.86
N VAL A 137 -8.83 -5.05 5.18
CA VAL A 137 -7.79 -5.38 6.17
C VAL A 137 -7.34 -6.84 6.03
N LEU A 138 -8.29 -7.77 5.85
CA LEU A 138 -7.99 -9.19 5.62
C LEU A 138 -7.18 -9.43 4.36
N ASN A 139 -7.55 -8.79 3.24
CA ASN A 139 -6.77 -8.86 2.01
C ASN A 139 -5.36 -8.30 2.20
N ARG A 140 -5.23 -7.18 2.93
CA ARG A 140 -3.94 -6.53 3.20
C ARG A 140 -3.03 -7.40 4.08
N LEU A 141 -3.58 -8.05 5.11
CA LEU A 141 -2.88 -9.00 5.98
C LEU A 141 -2.49 -10.32 5.27
N GLY A 142 -3.34 -10.78 4.35
CA GLY A 142 -3.11 -12.00 3.56
C GLY A 142 -2.11 -11.81 2.42
N ARG A 143 -1.91 -10.57 1.95
CA ARG A 143 -0.91 -10.21 0.94
C ARG A 143 -0.03 -9.05 1.45
N PRO A 144 0.89 -9.32 2.40
CA PRO A 144 1.64 -8.28 3.11
C PRO A 144 2.83 -7.75 2.29
N VAL A 145 2.57 -7.13 1.15
CA VAL A 145 3.62 -6.43 0.36
C VAL A 145 4.24 -5.33 1.23
N MET A 146 5.55 -5.42 1.48
CA MET A 146 6.36 -4.46 2.26
C MET A 146 5.75 -4.06 3.62
N MET A 147 4.94 -4.93 4.23
CA MET A 147 4.30 -4.66 5.53
C MET A 147 5.31 -4.86 6.66
N THR A 148 5.40 -3.89 7.56
CA THR A 148 6.20 -4.01 8.79
C THR A 148 5.42 -4.72 9.89
N ASP A 149 6.12 -5.28 10.88
CA ASP A 149 5.49 -5.96 12.03
C ASP A 149 4.59 -5.02 12.84
N ASP A 150 4.99 -3.74 13.00
CA ASP A 150 4.17 -2.73 13.68
C ASP A 150 2.85 -2.47 12.94
N ILE A 151 2.92 -2.24 11.63
CA ILE A 151 1.72 -2.03 10.80
C ILE A 151 0.81 -3.27 10.81
N ARG A 152 1.41 -4.46 10.75
CA ARG A 152 0.67 -5.72 10.86
C ARG A 152 -0.11 -5.78 12.17
N GLU A 153 0.53 -5.48 13.30
CA GLU A 153 -0.13 -5.51 14.61
C GLU A 153 -1.22 -4.44 14.71
N ARG A 154 -1.03 -3.26 14.12
CA ARG A 154 -2.08 -2.22 14.07
C ARG A 154 -3.32 -2.69 13.28
N TYR A 155 -3.15 -3.35 12.14
CA TYR A 155 -4.26 -3.94 11.40
C TYR A 155 -4.94 -5.09 12.16
N LEU A 156 -4.17 -5.95 12.84
CA LEU A 156 -4.73 -7.00 13.69
C LEU A 156 -5.55 -6.42 14.85
N ARG A 157 -5.01 -5.41 15.54
CA ARG A 157 -5.73 -4.67 16.59
C ARG A 157 -7.01 -4.03 16.07
N TYR A 158 -6.95 -3.43 14.88
CA TYR A 158 -8.11 -2.87 14.21
C TYR A 158 -9.20 -3.93 13.99
N LEU A 159 -8.83 -5.09 13.41
CA LEU A 159 -9.77 -6.18 13.20
C LEU A 159 -10.32 -6.73 14.52
N ARG A 160 -9.49 -7.00 15.52
CA ARG A 160 -9.92 -7.49 16.83
C ARG A 160 -10.97 -6.58 17.47
N SER A 161 -10.83 -5.27 17.35
CA SER A 161 -11.80 -4.30 17.89
C SER A 161 -13.22 -4.41 17.28
N ARG A 162 -13.38 -5.12 16.15
CA ARG A 162 -14.64 -5.21 15.38
C ARG A 162 -15.14 -6.63 15.19
N ILE A 163 -14.21 -7.52 14.86
CA ILE A 163 -14.47 -8.93 14.65
C ILE A 163 -14.95 -9.57 15.95
N ILE A 164 -14.41 -9.21 17.13
CA ILE A 164 -14.87 -9.80 18.40
C ILE A 164 -16.32 -9.42 18.71
N PRO A 165 -16.74 -8.13 18.69
CA PRO A 165 -18.15 -7.79 18.81
C PRO A 165 -19.06 -8.49 17.78
N MET A 166 -18.59 -8.63 16.53
CA MET A 166 -19.34 -9.30 15.47
C MET A 166 -19.47 -10.82 15.73
N ALA A 167 -18.40 -11.47 16.15
CA ALA A 167 -18.39 -12.89 16.52
C ALA A 167 -19.29 -13.14 17.72
N GLU A 168 -19.20 -12.27 18.71
CA GLU A 168 -20.03 -12.30 19.90
C GLU A 168 -21.51 -12.13 19.59
N HIS A 169 -21.86 -11.24 18.66
CA HIS A 169 -23.23 -11.08 18.17
C HIS A 169 -23.68 -12.30 17.38
N ALA A 170 -22.82 -12.84 16.50
CA ALA A 170 -23.10 -14.05 15.73
C ALA A 170 -23.37 -15.25 16.66
N ILE A 171 -22.63 -15.40 17.75
CA ILE A 171 -22.89 -16.42 18.78
C ILE A 171 -24.28 -16.23 19.39
N VAL A 172 -24.63 -15.00 19.78
CA VAL A 172 -25.94 -14.72 20.40
C VAL A 172 -27.09 -15.05 19.43
N GLU A 173 -26.95 -14.72 18.15
CA GLU A 173 -27.93 -14.97 17.09
C GLU A 173 -27.88 -16.41 16.51
N ASP A 174 -26.90 -17.22 16.91
CA ASP A 174 -26.59 -18.53 16.32
C ASP A 174 -26.28 -18.47 14.81
N ASP A 175 -25.69 -17.36 14.35
CA ASP A 175 -25.25 -17.16 12.97
C ASP A 175 -23.90 -17.86 12.72
N ILE A 176 -24.00 -19.12 12.32
CA ILE A 176 -22.87 -20.00 12.04
C ILE A 176 -22.02 -19.56 10.84
N GLY A 177 -22.65 -18.93 9.83
CA GLY A 177 -21.94 -18.47 8.63
C GLY A 177 -20.93 -17.38 9.00
N THR A 178 -21.42 -16.33 9.66
CA THR A 178 -20.59 -15.22 10.13
C THR A 178 -19.51 -15.70 11.10
N LEU A 179 -19.84 -16.62 12.02
CA LEU A 179 -18.87 -17.14 12.99
C LEU A 179 -17.73 -17.92 12.31
N THR A 180 -18.03 -18.70 11.27
CA THR A 180 -17.04 -19.45 10.50
C THR A 180 -16.11 -18.51 9.73
N ASP A 181 -16.66 -17.49 9.09
CA ASP A 181 -15.90 -16.47 8.36
C ASP A 181 -14.95 -15.70 9.29
N VAL A 182 -15.45 -15.33 10.47
CA VAL A 182 -14.66 -14.66 11.52
C VAL A 182 -13.47 -15.52 11.96
N ILE A 183 -13.69 -16.79 12.29
CA ILE A 183 -12.64 -17.68 12.76
C ILE A 183 -11.63 -17.96 11.63
N GLY A 184 -12.10 -18.20 10.40
CA GLY A 184 -11.26 -18.45 9.23
C GLY A 184 -10.43 -17.24 8.78
N SER A 185 -10.71 -16.05 9.30
CA SER A 185 -10.01 -14.81 8.96
C SER A 185 -8.59 -14.72 9.52
N GLY A 186 -8.25 -15.55 10.53
CA GLY A 186 -6.96 -15.49 11.24
C GLY A 186 -6.80 -14.26 12.16
N ALA A 187 -7.83 -13.44 12.31
CA ALA A 187 -7.81 -12.26 13.19
C ALA A 187 -8.13 -12.60 14.65
N VAL A 188 -8.75 -13.75 14.89
CA VAL A 188 -9.15 -14.26 16.21
C VAL A 188 -7.97 -14.97 16.83
N THR A 189 -7.54 -14.53 18.01
CA THR A 189 -6.47 -15.21 18.76
C THR A 189 -7.00 -16.42 19.51
N GLU A 190 -6.11 -17.27 20.02
CA GLU A 190 -6.51 -18.38 20.89
C GLU A 190 -7.26 -17.88 22.14
N GLU A 191 -6.81 -16.77 22.74
CA GLU A 191 -7.49 -16.14 23.88
C GLU A 191 -8.91 -15.68 23.52
N ASP A 192 -9.08 -15.11 22.32
CA ASP A 192 -10.39 -14.71 21.82
C ASP A 192 -11.29 -15.93 21.59
N LEU A 193 -10.75 -17.04 21.07
CA LEU A 193 -11.50 -18.29 20.90
C LEU A 193 -11.99 -18.85 22.24
N TYR A 194 -11.17 -18.83 23.30
CA TYR A 194 -11.61 -19.22 24.65
C TYR A 194 -12.73 -18.31 25.17
N ARG A 195 -12.60 -17.00 24.99
CA ARG A 195 -13.65 -16.03 25.38
C ARG A 195 -14.96 -16.27 24.63
N MET A 196 -14.88 -16.54 23.34
CA MET A 196 -16.02 -16.89 22.50
C MET A 196 -16.65 -18.23 22.93
N LEU A 197 -15.82 -19.22 23.29
CA LEU A 197 -16.27 -20.52 23.79
C LEU A 197 -17.09 -20.36 25.07
N GLU A 198 -16.55 -19.66 26.07
CA GLU A 198 -17.26 -19.38 27.33
C GLU A 198 -18.61 -18.72 27.08
N LYS A 199 -18.66 -17.73 26.17
CA LYS A 199 -19.90 -17.04 25.82
C LYS A 199 -20.89 -17.99 25.14
N SER A 200 -20.45 -18.79 24.18
CA SER A 200 -21.32 -19.75 23.46
C SER A 200 -21.95 -20.79 24.40
N VAL A 201 -21.17 -21.31 25.35
CA VAL A 201 -21.62 -22.27 26.36
C VAL A 201 -22.64 -21.62 27.29
N ARG A 202 -22.34 -20.41 27.79
CA ARG A 202 -23.27 -19.65 28.65
C ARG A 202 -24.59 -19.33 27.95
N SER A 203 -24.56 -19.11 26.63
CA SER A 203 -25.75 -18.83 25.82
C SER A 203 -26.45 -20.10 25.31
N GLY A 204 -25.93 -21.31 25.58
CA GLY A 204 -26.54 -22.57 25.15
C GLY A 204 -26.45 -22.84 23.64
N ARG A 205 -25.50 -22.22 22.93
CA ARG A 205 -25.39 -22.23 21.46
C ARG A 205 -24.46 -23.34 20.99
N ILE A 206 -24.97 -24.58 20.98
CA ILE A 206 -24.19 -25.82 20.75
C ILE A 206 -23.46 -25.81 19.40
N SER A 207 -24.12 -25.33 18.33
CA SER A 207 -23.53 -25.25 16.99
C SER A 207 -22.33 -24.31 16.96
N SER A 208 -22.48 -23.12 17.56
CA SER A 208 -21.39 -22.15 17.71
C SER A 208 -20.24 -22.72 18.55
N THR A 209 -20.54 -23.38 19.68
CA THR A 209 -19.55 -24.05 20.55
C THR A 209 -18.73 -25.09 19.77
N SER A 210 -19.37 -25.93 18.96
CA SER A 210 -18.68 -26.97 18.19
C SER A 210 -17.64 -26.40 17.22
N ILE A 211 -17.98 -25.30 16.54
CA ILE A 211 -17.09 -24.64 15.58
C ILE A 211 -15.90 -23.99 16.29
N ILE A 212 -16.14 -23.30 17.40
CA ILE A 212 -15.08 -22.67 18.19
C ILE A 212 -14.12 -23.74 18.73
N MET A 213 -14.63 -24.86 19.26
CA MET A 213 -13.81 -25.99 19.70
C MET A 213 -12.99 -26.60 18.56
N SER A 214 -13.58 -26.74 17.37
CA SER A 214 -12.86 -27.20 16.18
C SER A 214 -11.73 -26.26 15.77
N ALA A 215 -11.90 -24.95 15.97
CA ALA A 215 -10.86 -23.96 15.71
C ALA A 215 -9.72 -24.04 16.73
N LEU A 216 -10.04 -24.13 18.02
CA LEU A 216 -9.05 -24.29 19.11
C LEU A 216 -8.19 -25.54 18.93
N ASN A 217 -8.81 -26.65 18.52
CA ASN A 217 -8.08 -27.90 18.25
C ASN A 217 -7.13 -27.80 17.05
N ARG A 218 -7.36 -26.86 16.12
CA ARG A 218 -6.46 -26.63 14.97
C ARG A 218 -5.28 -25.73 15.35
N THR A 219 -5.49 -24.78 16.25
CA THR A 219 -4.43 -23.87 16.73
C THR A 219 -3.47 -24.52 17.73
N GLY A 220 -3.89 -25.56 18.47
CA GLY A 220 -3.04 -26.28 19.43
C GLY A 220 -2.15 -27.39 18.84
N THR A 221 -2.13 -27.55 17.51
CA THR A 221 -1.36 -28.60 16.80
C THR A 221 -0.11 -28.09 16.06
N GLU A 222 0.28 -26.83 16.25
CA GLU A 222 1.56 -26.27 15.77
C GLU A 222 2.59 -26.11 16.90
#